data_AF-A0A2V7RZU3-F1
#
_entry.id   AF-A0A2V7RZU3-F1
#
_cell.length_a   1.000
_cell.length_b   1.000
_cell.length_c   1.000
_cell.angle_alpha   90.00
_cell.angle_beta   90.00
_cell.angle_gamma   90.00
#
_symmetry.space_group_name_H-M   'P 1'
#
loop_
_entity.id
_entity.type
_entity.pdbx_description
1 polymer ?
#
loop_
_entity_poly.entity_id
_entity_poly.type
_entity_poly.pdbx_seq_one_letter_code
_entity_poly.pdbx_strand_id
1 'polypeptide(L)'
;MGIVAFAAEALTQVPLTTDYPVVSSAVDNLAPGQLEDGTAIGTALATAANRLRTAPGRSKVIILLTDGENNRGAIDPRTAGKAAAAFGIKIYTVGVGTEGMAPVPVGRGLFGLRYENRPVRIDEPLLTDIANVSGGRYFRARDAAALQRIYQQIDQLEREPVQTKSYVRFTELFRWPLALALFALTMELILAAWRGPLP
;
A
#
# COMPACT_ATOMS: atom_id res chain seq x y z
N MET A 1 -1.28 4.66 -0.23
CA MET A 1 -1.85 3.62 -1.10
C MET A 1 -1.93 4.14 -2.53
N GLY A 2 -1.81 3.27 -3.51
CA GLY A 2 -1.97 3.60 -4.93
C GLY A 2 -2.54 2.40 -5.67
N ILE A 3 -3.05 2.61 -6.89
CA ILE A 3 -3.71 1.57 -7.68
C ILE A 3 -3.06 1.52 -9.07
N VAL A 4 -2.67 0.33 -9.48
CA VAL A 4 -2.27 0.00 -10.85
C VAL A 4 -3.30 -0.99 -11.39
N ALA A 5 -4.02 -0.60 -12.44
CA ALA A 5 -4.90 -1.50 -13.18
C ALA A 5 -4.10 -2.11 -14.33
N PHE A 6 -4.34 -3.39 -14.62
CA PHE A 6 -3.62 -4.07 -15.69
C PHE A 6 -4.49 -5.10 -16.40
N ALA A 7 -4.18 -5.28 -17.69
CA ALA A 7 -4.66 -6.34 -18.57
C ALA A 7 -3.51 -6.69 -19.52
N ALA A 8 -3.62 -6.49 -20.84
CA ALA A 8 -2.47 -6.60 -21.76
C ALA A 8 -1.38 -5.55 -21.48
N GLU A 9 -1.76 -4.41 -20.92
CA GLU A 9 -0.89 -3.32 -20.48
C GLU A 9 -1.14 -3.00 -19.00
N ALA A 10 -0.31 -2.15 -18.39
CA ALA A 10 -0.48 -1.73 -17.00
C ALA A 10 -0.42 -0.21 -16.84
N LEU A 11 -1.46 0.37 -16.22
CA LEU A 11 -1.61 1.81 -16.04
C LEU A 11 -1.79 2.16 -14.56
N THR A 12 -1.10 3.21 -14.12
CA THR A 12 -1.30 3.76 -12.77
C THR A 12 -2.60 4.55 -12.76
N GLN A 13 -3.64 4.04 -12.10
CA GLN A 13 -4.94 4.70 -11.94
C GLN A 13 -4.87 5.75 -10.84
N VAL A 14 -4.25 5.40 -9.71
CA VAL A 14 -4.07 6.31 -8.58
C VAL A 14 -2.60 6.28 -8.17
N PRO A 15 -1.88 7.42 -8.26
CA PRO A 15 -0.55 7.55 -7.68
C PRO A 15 -0.55 7.27 -6.18
N LEU A 16 0.63 7.11 -5.58
CA LEU A 16 0.70 6.94 -4.14
C LEU A 16 0.16 8.17 -3.41
N THR A 17 -0.89 7.97 -2.61
CA THR A 17 -1.55 8.99 -1.80
C THR A 17 -1.97 8.44 -0.44
N THR A 18 -2.21 9.32 0.53
CA THR A 18 -2.86 9.00 1.80
C THR A 18 -4.36 9.32 1.79
N ASP A 19 -4.87 9.83 0.67
CA ASP A 19 -6.29 10.15 0.46
C ASP A 19 -7.07 8.86 0.12
N TYR A 20 -7.65 8.25 1.16
CA TYR A 20 -8.45 7.04 1.01
C TYR A 20 -9.73 7.24 0.17
N PRO A 21 -10.47 8.36 0.29
CA PRO A 21 -11.59 8.64 -0.61
C PRO A 21 -11.23 8.56 -2.09
N VAL A 22 -10.11 9.17 -2.51
CA VAL A 22 -9.67 9.12 -3.92
C VAL A 22 -9.39 7.69 -4.38
N VAL A 23 -8.75 6.89 -3.52
CA VAL A 23 -8.47 5.47 -3.81
C VAL A 23 -9.77 4.68 -3.92
N SER A 24 -10.73 4.88 -3.00
CA SER A 24 -12.04 4.21 -3.02
C SER A 24 -12.80 4.53 -4.31
N SER A 25 -12.92 5.82 -4.65
CA SER A 25 -13.62 6.23 -5.87
C SER A 25 -12.96 5.67 -7.13
N ALA A 26 -11.63 5.52 -7.15
CA ALA A 26 -10.96 4.89 -8.28
C ALA A 26 -11.30 3.40 -8.40
N VAL A 27 -11.37 2.66 -7.28
CA VAL A 27 -11.81 1.25 -7.28
C VAL A 27 -13.24 1.13 -7.81
N ASP A 28 -14.14 2.00 -7.34
CA ASP A 28 -15.56 1.97 -7.75
C ASP A 28 -15.76 2.25 -9.25
N ASN A 29 -14.83 2.98 -9.87
CA ASN A 29 -14.85 3.32 -11.29
C ASN A 29 -14.07 2.34 -12.18
N LEU A 30 -13.43 1.31 -11.61
CA LEU A 30 -12.77 0.28 -12.41
C LEU A 30 -13.82 -0.58 -13.11
N ALA A 31 -13.78 -0.60 -14.44
CA ALA A 31 -14.66 -1.43 -15.27
C ALA A 31 -13.83 -2.33 -16.20
N PRO A 32 -14.23 -3.60 -16.39
CA PRO A 32 -13.67 -4.45 -17.44
C PRO A 32 -13.82 -3.82 -18.82
N GLY A 33 -12.87 -4.08 -19.72
CA GLY A 33 -12.88 -3.56 -21.10
C GLY A 33 -12.33 -2.14 -21.27
N GLN A 34 -11.84 -1.50 -20.21
CA GLN A 34 -11.08 -0.24 -20.30
C GLN A 34 -9.66 -0.42 -20.87
N LEU A 35 -9.13 -1.64 -20.76
CA LEU A 35 -7.80 -2.04 -21.21
C LEU A 35 -7.92 -3.17 -22.23
N GLU A 36 -6.92 -3.30 -23.09
CA GLU A 36 -6.87 -4.38 -24.08
C GLU A 36 -6.77 -5.75 -23.38
N ASP A 37 -7.48 -6.75 -23.92
CA ASP A 37 -7.59 -8.08 -23.33
C ASP A 37 -6.24 -8.79 -23.21
N GLY A 38 -5.98 -9.32 -22.02
CA GLY A 38 -4.78 -10.06 -21.67
C GLY A 38 -4.39 -9.87 -20.22
N THR A 39 -3.26 -10.44 -19.83
CA THR A 39 -2.76 -10.41 -18.45
C THR A 39 -1.24 -10.28 -18.47
N ALA A 40 -0.76 -9.07 -18.21
CA ALA A 40 0.65 -8.68 -18.19
C ALA A 40 1.12 -8.42 -16.76
N ILE A 41 1.29 -9.50 -16.00
CA ILE A 41 1.66 -9.48 -14.58
C ILE A 41 3.04 -8.81 -14.40
N GLY A 42 4.02 -9.17 -15.24
CA GLY A 42 5.36 -8.60 -15.12
C GLY A 42 5.41 -7.09 -15.36
N THR A 43 4.65 -6.61 -16.35
CA THR A 43 4.51 -5.16 -16.60
C THR A 43 3.82 -4.47 -15.44
N ALA A 44 2.76 -5.06 -14.87
CA ALA A 44 2.05 -4.51 -13.71
C ALA A 44 2.98 -4.39 -12.49
N LEU A 45 3.73 -5.44 -12.19
CA LEU A 45 4.71 -5.46 -11.10
C LEU A 45 5.82 -4.44 -11.33
N ALA A 46 6.35 -4.32 -12.55
CA ALA A 46 7.38 -3.34 -12.87
C ALA A 46 6.86 -1.90 -12.73
N THR A 47 5.65 -1.61 -13.20
CA THR A 47 5.00 -0.32 -13.05
C THR A 47 4.78 0.03 -11.58
N ALA A 48 4.22 -0.90 -10.80
CA ALA A 48 4.02 -0.71 -9.36
C ALA A 48 5.35 -0.50 -8.62
N ALA A 49 6.36 -1.35 -8.89
CA ALA A 49 7.68 -1.25 -8.27
C ALA A 49 8.37 0.08 -8.60
N ASN A 50 8.26 0.57 -9.84
CA ASN A 50 8.83 1.86 -10.22
C ASN A 50 8.15 3.02 -9.47
N ARG A 51 6.83 2.96 -9.25
CA ARG A 51 6.11 3.96 -8.43
C ARG A 51 6.52 3.89 -6.95
N LEU A 52 6.76 2.69 -6.43
CA LEU A 52 7.08 2.47 -5.01
C LEU A 52 8.55 2.73 -4.67
N ARG A 53 9.46 2.58 -5.63
CA ARG A 53 10.90 2.75 -5.44
C ARG A 53 11.25 4.11 -4.84
N THR A 54 10.64 5.18 -5.33
CA THR A 54 10.88 6.56 -4.86
C THR A 54 9.96 6.99 -3.72
N ALA A 55 9.05 6.12 -3.26
CA ALA A 55 8.10 6.45 -2.22
C ALA A 55 8.77 6.56 -0.84
N PRO A 56 8.38 7.55 -0.01
CA PRO A 56 8.82 7.65 1.38
C PRO A 56 8.18 6.54 2.23
N GLY A 57 8.93 5.98 3.16
CA GLY A 57 8.48 4.88 4.03
C GLY A 57 9.54 3.80 4.21
N ARG A 58 9.53 3.14 5.37
CA ARG A 58 10.45 2.03 5.69
C ARG A 58 9.95 0.72 5.09
N SER A 59 8.69 0.37 5.29
CA SER A 59 8.05 -0.77 4.61
C SER A 59 7.42 -0.36 3.27
N LYS A 60 7.66 -1.21 2.26
CA LYS A 60 7.15 -1.06 0.90
C LYS A 60 6.55 -2.38 0.44
N VAL A 61 5.26 -2.36 0.10
CA VAL A 61 4.49 -3.56 -0.18
C VAL A 61 3.67 -3.38 -1.47
N ILE A 62 3.66 -4.41 -2.31
CA ILE A 62 2.77 -4.56 -3.46
C ILE A 62 1.82 -5.71 -3.16
N ILE A 63 0.54 -5.52 -3.44
CA ILE A 63 -0.47 -6.59 -3.37
C ILE A 63 -0.96 -6.80 -4.81
N LEU A 64 -0.59 -7.92 -5.41
CA LEU A 64 -1.02 -8.33 -6.74
C LEU A 64 -2.29 -9.17 -6.63
N LEU A 65 -3.39 -8.68 -7.19
CA LEU A 65 -4.65 -9.42 -7.30
C LEU A 65 -4.82 -9.88 -8.75
N THR A 66 -5.01 -11.17 -8.99
CA THR A 66 -5.23 -11.70 -10.35
C THR A 66 -6.03 -12.99 -10.35
N ASP A 67 -6.82 -13.21 -11.39
CA ASP A 67 -7.65 -14.37 -11.64
C ASP A 67 -7.17 -15.22 -12.84
N GLY A 68 -6.06 -14.84 -13.48
CA GLY A 68 -5.59 -15.44 -14.73
C GLY A 68 -4.09 -15.73 -14.78
N GLU A 69 -3.67 -16.31 -15.90
CA GLU A 69 -2.26 -16.63 -16.21
C GLU A 69 -1.60 -15.47 -16.98
N ASN A 70 -0.32 -15.23 -16.75
CA ASN A 70 0.43 -14.24 -17.51
C ASN A 70 0.56 -14.66 -18.99
N ASN A 71 -0.16 -13.99 -19.88
CA ASN A 71 -0.20 -14.30 -21.31
C ASN A 71 0.18 -13.11 -22.22
N ARG A 72 0.43 -11.94 -21.64
CA ARG A 72 0.86 -10.72 -22.32
C ARG A 72 2.02 -10.06 -21.55
N GLY A 73 2.56 -8.99 -22.12
CA GLY A 73 3.62 -8.20 -21.53
C GLY A 73 5.02 -8.61 -21.99
N ALA A 74 5.93 -7.63 -22.05
CA ALA A 74 7.32 -7.81 -22.47
C ALA A 74 8.25 -8.23 -21.32
N ILE A 75 7.77 -8.14 -20.08
CA ILE A 75 8.54 -8.37 -18.87
C ILE A 75 8.10 -9.69 -18.25
N ASP A 76 9.07 -10.58 -18.02
CA ASP A 76 8.84 -11.82 -17.27
C ASP A 76 8.44 -11.51 -15.81
N PRO A 77 7.34 -12.07 -15.29
CA PRO A 77 6.85 -11.79 -13.94
C PRO A 77 7.85 -12.13 -12.82
N ARG A 78 8.65 -13.20 -12.97
CA ARG A 78 9.66 -13.58 -11.97
C ARG A 78 10.79 -12.57 -11.94
N THR A 79 11.20 -12.08 -13.10
CA THR A 79 12.20 -11.02 -13.24
C THR A 79 11.71 -9.71 -12.61
N ALA A 80 10.45 -9.33 -12.83
CA ALA A 80 9.85 -8.18 -12.17
C ALA A 80 9.81 -8.35 -10.64
N GLY A 81 9.48 -9.55 -10.16
CA GLY A 81 9.50 -9.89 -8.73
C GLY A 81 10.88 -9.74 -8.09
N LYS A 82 11.94 -10.25 -8.76
CA LYS A 82 13.33 -10.08 -8.33
C LYS A 82 13.75 -8.61 -8.30
N ALA A 83 13.37 -7.83 -9.30
CA ALA A 83 13.67 -6.40 -9.35
C ALA A 83 13.00 -5.64 -8.20
N ALA A 84 11.73 -5.94 -7.90
CA ALA A 84 11.03 -5.36 -6.75
C ALA A 84 11.72 -5.73 -5.42
N ALA A 85 12.11 -7.00 -5.25
CA ALA A 85 12.83 -7.48 -4.07
C ALA A 85 14.15 -6.73 -3.85
N ALA A 86 14.89 -6.43 -4.93
CA ALA A 86 16.13 -5.66 -4.87
C ALA A 86 15.92 -4.21 -4.35
N PHE A 87 14.71 -3.65 -4.47
CA PHE A 87 14.35 -2.36 -3.90
C PHE A 87 13.73 -2.46 -2.49
N GLY A 88 13.78 -3.64 -1.86
CA GLY A 88 13.16 -3.90 -0.55
C GLY A 88 11.64 -3.89 -0.60
N ILE A 89 11.04 -4.15 -1.76
CA ILE A 89 9.60 -4.18 -1.94
C ILE A 89 9.12 -5.62 -1.82
N LYS A 90 8.25 -5.89 -0.84
CA LYS A 90 7.61 -7.19 -0.67
C LYS A 90 6.39 -7.30 -1.57
N ILE A 91 6.18 -8.45 -2.20
CA ILE A 91 5.01 -8.71 -3.05
C ILE A 91 4.16 -9.79 -2.41
N TYR A 92 2.91 -9.46 -2.11
CA TYR A 92 1.87 -10.43 -1.76
C TYR A 92 1.04 -10.70 -3.00
N THR A 93 0.85 -11.97 -3.35
CA THR A 93 0.08 -12.38 -4.52
C THR A 93 -1.23 -13.02 -4.07
N VAL A 94 -2.34 -12.62 -4.66
CA VAL A 94 -3.68 -13.08 -4.31
C VAL A 94 -4.36 -13.59 -5.57
N GLY A 95 -4.50 -14.91 -5.66
CA GLY A 95 -5.26 -15.57 -6.73
C GLY A 95 -6.75 -15.51 -6.43
N VAL A 96 -7.55 -14.86 -7.28
CA VAL A 96 -9.00 -14.74 -7.14
C VAL A 96 -9.69 -15.73 -8.06
N GLY A 97 -10.65 -16.46 -7.52
CA GLY A 97 -11.52 -17.31 -8.33
C GLY A 97 -11.73 -18.67 -7.69
N THR A 98 -12.90 -19.24 -7.96
CA THR A 98 -13.24 -20.60 -7.59
C THR A 98 -12.59 -21.58 -8.55
N GLU A 99 -12.17 -22.74 -8.02
CA GLU A 99 -11.78 -23.86 -8.86
C GLU A 99 -13.02 -24.35 -9.61
N GLY A 100 -12.91 -24.58 -10.93
CA GLY A 100 -14.03 -25.02 -11.73
C GLY A 100 -13.90 -24.66 -13.20
N MET A 101 -15.02 -24.76 -13.91
CA MET A 101 -15.12 -24.47 -15.34
C MET A 101 -15.85 -23.14 -15.55
N ALA A 102 -15.24 -22.23 -16.31
CA ALA A 102 -15.88 -20.99 -16.73
C ALA A 102 -16.12 -21.00 -18.25
N PRO A 103 -17.25 -20.45 -18.74
CA PRO A 103 -17.50 -20.32 -20.17
C PRO A 103 -16.56 -19.26 -20.77
N VAL A 104 -15.61 -19.70 -21.59
CA VAL A 104 -14.67 -18.82 -22.30
C VAL A 104 -15.10 -18.76 -23.77
N PRO A 105 -15.13 -17.57 -24.42
CA PRO A 105 -15.44 -17.47 -25.84
C PRO A 105 -14.31 -18.11 -26.67
N VAL A 106 -14.63 -19.16 -27.42
CA VAL A 106 -13.65 -19.91 -28.24
C VAL A 106 -13.74 -19.60 -29.74
N GLY A 107 -14.65 -18.71 -30.12
CA GLY A 107 -14.78 -18.24 -31.50
C GLY A 107 -16.14 -17.64 -31.79
N ARG A 108 -16.31 -17.14 -33.02
CA ARG A 108 -17.57 -16.60 -33.52
C ARG A 108 -18.23 -17.64 -34.43
N GLY A 109 -19.39 -18.16 -34.03
CA GLY A 109 -20.21 -19.06 -34.84
C GLY A 109 -21.26 -18.30 -35.65
N LEU A 110 -22.07 -19.03 -36.44
CA LEU A 110 -23.16 -18.46 -37.25
C LEU A 110 -24.22 -17.68 -36.43
N PHE A 111 -24.32 -17.94 -35.11
CA PHE A 111 -25.33 -17.35 -34.22
C PHE A 111 -24.73 -16.51 -33.07
N GLY A 112 -23.47 -16.07 -33.18
CA GLY A 112 -22.80 -15.25 -32.17
C GLY A 112 -21.56 -15.91 -31.56
N LEU A 113 -21.12 -15.41 -30.39
CA LEU A 113 -19.95 -15.94 -29.69
C LEU A 113 -20.23 -17.36 -29.17
N ARG A 114 -19.39 -18.33 -29.54
CA ARG A 114 -19.46 -19.70 -29.06
C ARG A 114 -18.61 -19.81 -27.80
N TYR A 115 -19.23 -20.18 -26.69
CA TYR A 115 -18.55 -20.37 -25.41
C TYR A 115 -18.25 -21.85 -25.17
N GLU A 116 -17.09 -22.14 -24.61
CA GLU A 116 -16.71 -23.48 -24.15
C GLU A 116 -16.31 -23.40 -22.69
N ASN A 117 -16.77 -24.37 -21.89
CA ASN A 117 -16.39 -24.48 -20.50
C ASN A 117 -14.93 -24.92 -20.41
N ARG A 118 -14.05 -24.03 -19.95
CA ARG A 118 -12.64 -24.32 -19.72
C ARG A 118 -12.32 -24.18 -18.24
N PRO A 119 -11.34 -24.97 -17.73
CA PRO A 119 -10.92 -24.83 -16.35
C PRO A 119 -10.36 -23.42 -16.15
N VAL A 120 -10.78 -22.74 -15.08
CA VAL A 120 -10.16 -21.49 -14.64
C VAL A 120 -8.73 -21.83 -14.22
N ARG A 121 -7.77 -21.38 -15.01
CA ARG A 121 -6.35 -21.62 -14.74
C ARG A 121 -5.75 -20.42 -14.06
N ILE A 122 -5.23 -20.64 -12.86
CA ILE A 122 -4.38 -19.68 -12.16
C ILE A 122 -3.02 -20.35 -12.03
N ASP A 123 -1.97 -19.65 -12.43
CA ASP A 123 -0.60 -20.12 -12.29
C ASP A 123 -0.12 -19.89 -10.84
N GLU A 124 -0.65 -20.71 -9.92
CA GLU A 124 -0.27 -20.66 -8.50
C GLU A 124 1.25 -20.84 -8.29
N PRO A 125 1.96 -21.73 -9.03
CA PRO A 125 3.41 -21.83 -8.94
C PRO A 125 4.14 -20.51 -9.25
N LEU A 126 3.71 -19.79 -10.29
CA LEU A 126 4.27 -18.48 -10.63
C LEU A 126 3.98 -17.45 -9.54
N LEU A 127 2.74 -17.34 -9.08
CA LEU A 127 2.35 -16.39 -8.04
C LEU A 127 3.07 -16.65 -6.72
N THR A 128 3.27 -17.93 -6.38
CA THR A 128 4.01 -18.36 -5.20
C THR A 128 5.49 -18.01 -5.32
N ASP A 129 6.11 -18.22 -6.48
CA ASP A 129 7.52 -17.86 -6.68
C ASP A 129 7.76 -16.35 -6.56
N ILE A 130 6.90 -15.54 -7.19
CA ILE A 130 6.99 -14.07 -7.10
C ILE A 130 6.89 -13.59 -5.65
N ALA A 131 5.93 -14.15 -4.90
CA ALA A 131 5.77 -13.82 -3.49
C ALA A 131 6.99 -14.23 -2.65
N ASN A 132 7.48 -15.46 -2.84
CA ASN A 132 8.61 -15.99 -2.07
C ASN A 132 9.91 -15.22 -2.34
N VAL A 133 10.19 -14.92 -3.62
CA VAL A 133 11.40 -14.17 -4.02
C VAL A 133 11.45 -12.78 -3.40
N SER A 134 10.29 -12.14 -3.22
CA SER A 134 10.20 -10.81 -2.62
C SER A 134 10.03 -10.82 -1.09
N GLY A 135 9.95 -12.00 -0.46
CA GLY A 135 9.72 -12.14 0.98
C GLY A 135 8.27 -11.89 1.42
N GLY A 136 7.32 -11.89 0.49
CA GLY A 136 5.88 -11.88 0.77
C GLY A 136 5.29 -13.29 0.84
N ARG A 137 3.97 -13.39 0.64
CA ARG A 137 3.22 -14.67 0.66
C ARG A 137 2.14 -14.72 -0.42
N TYR A 138 1.91 -15.92 -0.94
CA TYR A 138 0.79 -16.22 -1.81
C TYR A 138 -0.47 -16.55 -0.99
N PHE A 139 -1.61 -16.07 -1.47
CA PHE A 139 -2.93 -16.36 -0.93
C PHE A 139 -3.93 -16.71 -2.03
N ARG A 140 -4.90 -17.56 -1.70
CA ARG A 140 -6.04 -17.88 -2.56
C ARG A 140 -7.32 -17.29 -1.97
N ALA A 141 -7.99 -16.43 -2.72
CA ALA A 141 -9.27 -15.84 -2.34
C ALA A 141 -10.41 -16.45 -3.17
N ARG A 142 -11.28 -17.22 -2.51
CA ARG A 142 -12.47 -17.84 -3.12
C ARG A 142 -13.73 -16.96 -3.01
N ASP A 143 -13.75 -16.07 -2.03
CA ASP A 143 -14.85 -15.17 -1.73
C ASP A 143 -14.34 -13.85 -1.13
N ALA A 144 -15.24 -12.87 -1.01
CA ALA A 144 -14.92 -11.55 -0.46
C ALA A 144 -14.47 -11.61 1.02
N ALA A 145 -15.02 -12.55 1.81
CA ALA A 145 -14.66 -12.70 3.22
C ALA A 145 -13.24 -13.28 3.40
N ALA A 146 -12.83 -14.18 2.52
CA ALA A 146 -11.46 -14.71 2.43
C ALA A 146 -10.50 -13.59 2.03
N LEU A 147 -10.87 -12.78 1.03
CA LEU A 147 -10.07 -11.62 0.63
C LEU A 147 -9.87 -10.64 1.79
N GLN A 148 -10.93 -10.33 2.56
CA GLN A 148 -10.85 -9.47 3.74
C GLN A 148 -9.92 -10.05 4.81
N ARG A 149 -9.99 -11.36 5.09
CA ARG A 149 -9.09 -12.04 6.03
C ARG A 149 -7.63 -11.98 5.57
N ILE A 150 -7.37 -12.12 4.28
CA ILE A 150 -6.03 -12.01 3.70
C ILE A 150 -5.46 -10.60 3.94
N TYR A 151 -6.24 -9.54 3.67
CA TYR A 151 -5.81 -8.18 3.94
C TYR A 151 -5.50 -7.94 5.43
N GLN A 152 -6.30 -8.50 6.35
CA GLN A 152 -6.04 -8.42 7.79
C GLN A 152 -4.74 -9.13 8.18
N GLN A 153 -4.43 -10.28 7.57
CA GLN A 153 -3.17 -10.99 7.81
C GLN A 153 -1.97 -10.18 7.28
N ILE A 154 -2.08 -9.57 6.10
CA ILE A 154 -1.04 -8.71 5.54
C ILE A 154 -0.81 -7.49 6.45
N ASP A 155 -1.87 -6.85 6.95
CA ASP A 155 -1.76 -5.75 7.90
C ASP A 155 -0.96 -6.16 9.14
N GLN A 156 -1.25 -7.32 9.73
CA GLN A 156 -0.51 -7.83 10.89
C GLN A 156 0.96 -8.11 10.61
N LEU A 157 1.29 -8.62 9.41
CA LEU A 157 2.67 -8.91 9.02
C LEU A 157 3.49 -7.65 8.72
N GLU A 158 2.84 -6.60 8.23
CA GLU A 158 3.50 -5.35 7.81
C GLU A 158 3.33 -4.21 8.80
N ARG A 159 2.61 -4.43 9.91
CA ARG A 159 2.44 -3.46 10.98
C ARG A 159 3.78 -3.16 11.62
N GLU A 160 4.39 -2.06 11.20
CA GLU A 160 5.55 -1.52 11.90
C GLU A 160 5.12 -1.07 13.31
N PRO A 161 5.90 -1.39 14.37
CA PRO A 161 5.71 -0.75 15.65
C PRO A 161 5.98 0.74 15.45
N VAL A 162 4.94 1.55 15.61
CA VAL A 162 5.04 3.00 15.52
C VAL A 162 6.06 3.45 16.56
N GLN A 163 7.29 3.76 16.13
CA GLN A 163 8.19 4.55 16.94
C GLN A 163 7.63 5.97 16.93
N THR A 164 6.70 6.23 17.85
CA THR A 164 6.22 7.58 18.11
C THR A 164 7.44 8.41 18.48
N LYS A 165 7.90 9.24 17.53
CA LYS A 165 8.71 10.40 17.87
C LYS A 165 7.79 11.31 18.68
N SER A 166 7.73 11.06 19.98
CA SER A 166 7.03 11.92 20.92
C SER A 166 7.74 13.26 20.86
N TYR A 167 7.16 14.21 20.15
CA TYR A 167 7.55 15.60 20.27
C TYR A 167 7.12 16.05 21.66
N VAL A 168 8.03 15.93 22.62
CA VAL A 168 7.84 16.47 23.96
C VAL A 168 7.79 17.98 23.80
N ARG A 169 6.57 18.54 23.77
CA ARG A 169 6.36 19.98 23.77
C ARG A 169 6.67 20.47 25.18
N PHE A 170 7.90 20.93 25.40
CA PHE A 170 8.25 21.62 26.64
C PHE A 170 7.36 22.85 26.76
N THR A 171 6.47 22.85 27.75
CA THR A 171 5.74 24.04 28.15
C THR A 171 6.64 24.80 29.14
N GLU A 172 7.00 26.02 28.77
CA GLU A 172 7.87 26.87 29.57
C GLU A 172 7.11 27.44 30.78
N LEU A 173 7.13 26.71 31.91
CA LEU A 173 6.54 27.17 33.18
C LEU A 173 7.40 28.22 33.93
N PHE A 174 8.55 28.65 33.39
CA PHE A 174 9.46 29.57 34.09
C PHE A 174 8.87 30.96 34.39
N ARG A 175 7.77 31.34 33.72
CA ARG A 175 7.11 32.63 33.90
C ARG A 175 6.65 32.88 35.33
N TRP A 176 6.15 31.84 36.01
CA TRP A 176 5.68 31.93 37.41
C TRP A 176 6.82 32.17 38.42
N PRO A 177 7.90 31.33 38.46
CA PRO A 177 9.02 31.59 39.35
C PRO A 177 9.75 32.89 39.03
N LEU A 178 9.83 33.30 37.76
CA LEU A 178 10.44 34.58 37.37
C LEU A 178 9.63 35.78 37.86
N ALA A 179 8.30 35.73 37.73
CA ALA A 179 7.42 36.78 38.27
C ALA A 179 7.53 36.88 39.80
N LEU A 180 7.64 35.75 40.50
CA LEU A 180 7.79 35.72 41.96
C LEU A 180 9.14 36.28 42.42
N ALA A 181 10.23 35.95 41.71
CA ALA A 181 11.55 36.51 41.98
C ALA A 181 11.59 38.03 41.73
N LEU A 182 10.98 38.49 40.64
CA LEU A 182 10.91 39.92 40.33
C LEU A 182 10.10 40.68 41.40
N PHE A 183 8.98 40.11 41.85
CA PHE A 183 8.16 40.68 42.91
C PHE A 183 8.90 40.75 44.26
N ALA A 184 9.63 39.70 44.63
CA ALA A 184 10.44 39.70 45.84
C ALA A 184 11.53 40.79 45.79
N LEU A 185 12.18 40.96 44.63
CA LEU A 185 13.23 41.95 44.43
C LEU A 185 12.71 43.38 44.44
N THR A 186 11.55 43.66 43.84
CA THR A 186 10.93 44.99 43.92
C THR A 186 10.47 45.31 45.34
N MET A 187 9.94 44.32 46.07
CA MET A 187 9.56 44.49 47.47
C MET A 187 10.78 44.78 48.35
N GLU A 188 11.91 44.10 48.13
CA GLU A 188 13.17 44.38 48.82
C GLU A 188 13.68 45.79 48.52
N LEU A 189 13.65 46.23 47.26
CA LEU A 189 14.07 47.58 46.88
C LEU A 189 13.22 48.67 47.53
N ILE A 190 11.90 48.45 47.64
CA ILE A 190 11.00 49.37 48.33
C ILE A 190 11.30 49.40 49.83
N LEU A 191 11.51 48.24 50.46
CA LEU A 191 11.90 48.15 51.87
C LEU A 191 13.26 48.79 52.15
N ALA A 192 14.23 48.62 51.25
CA ALA A 192 15.55 49.23 51.33
C ALA A 192 15.47 50.75 51.11
N ALA A 193 14.62 51.23 50.19
CA ALA A 193 14.39 52.66 49.99
C ALA A 193 13.63 53.32 51.15
N TRP A 194 12.73 52.58 51.81
CA TRP A 194 12.01 53.05 53.01
C TRP A 194 12.87 53.01 54.27
N ARG A 195 13.84 52.10 54.33
CA ARG A 195 14.96 52.17 55.27
C ARG A 195 15.98 53.19 54.75
N GLY A 196 15.61 54.47 54.83
CA GLY A 196 16.56 55.57 54.64
C GLY A 196 17.82 55.36 55.49
N PRO A 197 18.97 55.93 55.08
CA PRO A 197 20.25 55.70 55.74
C PRO A 197 20.11 56.08 57.22
N LEU A 198 20.19 55.09 58.09
CA LEU A 198 20.42 55.28 59.52
C LEU A 198 21.95 55.33 59.70
N PRO A 199 22.41 56.20 60.61
CA PRO A 199 23.37 57.30 60.42
C PRO A 199 24.75 56.92 59.87
#